data_AF-A0A6N7XWM8-F1
#
_entry.id   AF-A0A6N7XWM8-F1
#
_cell.length_a   1.000
_cell.length_b   1.000
_cell.length_c   1.000
_cell.angle_alpha   90.00
_cell.angle_beta   90.00
_cell.angle_gamma   90.00
#
_symmetry.space_group_name_H-M   'P 1'
#
loop_
_entity.id
_entity.type
_entity.pdbx_description
1 polymer ?
#
loop_
_entity_poly.entity_id
_entity_poly.type
_entity_poly.pdbx_seq_one_letter_code
_entity_poly.pdbx_strand_id
1 'polypeptide(L)'
;MAIIYANEKTGVIARASDLTGIKELAEDLGFKILINNYRSFFYGIYRRFNSETKKFEFRKVSKINEEKEQVLLNEGFEKIKDAYSNQIPKEFLWNTHIRK
;
A
#
# COMPACT_ATOMS: atom_id res chain seq x y z
N MET A 1 0.19 -15.08 -6.37
CA MET A 1 1.25 -14.21 -5.81
C MET A 1 0.65 -12.83 -5.57
N ALA A 2 0.68 -12.31 -4.33
CA ALA A 2 0.13 -10.98 -4.06
C ALA A 2 1.24 -9.95 -4.23
N ILE A 3 1.36 -9.39 -5.44
CA ILE A 3 2.20 -8.21 -5.66
C ILE A 3 1.34 -6.99 -5.39
N ILE A 4 1.80 -6.16 -4.47
CA ILE A 4 1.16 -4.88 -4.12
C ILE A 4 2.15 -3.79 -4.47
N TYR A 5 1.68 -2.83 -5.25
CA TYR A 5 2.44 -1.65 -5.62
C TYR A 5 1.88 -0.41 -4.93
N ALA A 6 2.72 0.55 -4.60
CA ALA A 6 2.36 1.80 -3.96
C ALA A 6 2.88 2.99 -4.77
N ASN A 7 2.12 4.07 -4.82
CA ASN A 7 2.51 5.30 -5.50
C ASN A 7 2.75 6.41 -4.47
N GLU A 8 4.02 6.78 -4.29
CA GLU A 8 4.46 7.81 -3.33
C GLU A 8 3.93 9.21 -3.66
N LYS A 9 3.47 9.49 -4.89
CA LYS A 9 2.91 10.80 -5.24
C LYS A 9 1.45 10.92 -4.85
N THR A 10 0.68 9.85 -5.03
CA THR A 10 -0.78 9.87 -4.89
C THR A 10 -1.29 9.19 -3.61
N GLY A 11 -0.45 8.40 -2.94
CA GLY A 11 -0.82 7.70 -1.72
C GLY A 11 -1.69 6.47 -1.97
N VAL A 12 -1.93 6.09 -3.23
CA VAL A 12 -2.75 4.93 -3.59
C VAL A 12 -1.90 3.67 -3.79
N ILE A 13 -2.58 2.54 -3.73
CA ILE A 13 -2.03 1.19 -3.88
C ILE A 13 -2.74 0.49 -5.03
N ALA A 14 -1.97 -0.21 -5.86
CA ALA A 14 -2.48 -1.09 -6.91
C ALA A 14 -2.10 -2.54 -6.60
N ARG A 15 -3.01 -3.48 -6.83
CA ARG A 15 -2.67 -4.90 -6.83
C ARG A 15 -2.16 -5.27 -8.23
N ALA A 16 -1.32 -6.29 -8.34
CA ALA A 16 -0.92 -6.81 -9.66
C ALA A 16 -2.12 -7.15 -10.55
N SER A 17 -3.22 -7.67 -9.98
CA SER A 17 -4.44 -7.95 -10.74
C SER A 17 -5.05 -6.70 -11.38
N ASP A 18 -4.89 -5.53 -10.74
CA ASP A 18 -5.43 -4.26 -11.24
C ASP A 18 -4.55 -3.70 -12.38
N LEU A 19 -3.27 -4.08 -12.42
CA LEU A 19 -2.26 -3.65 -13.42
C LEU A 19 -1.99 -4.71 -14.49
N THR A 20 -2.89 -5.68 -14.69
CA THR A 20 -2.71 -6.85 -15.60
C THR A 20 -1.48 -7.72 -15.31
N GLY A 21 -0.83 -7.53 -14.15
CA GLY A 21 0.37 -8.24 -13.74
C GLY A 21 1.67 -7.75 -14.39
N ILE A 22 1.65 -6.60 -15.08
CA ILE A 22 2.79 -6.09 -15.84
C ILE A 22 3.59 -5.11 -14.97
N LYS A 23 4.88 -5.39 -14.76
CA LYS A 23 5.77 -4.57 -13.93
C LYS A 23 6.09 -3.24 -14.62
N GLU A 24 6.32 -3.26 -15.93
CA GLU A 24 6.63 -2.08 -16.73
C GLU A 24 5.51 -1.04 -16.63
N LEU A 25 4.25 -1.45 -16.79
CA LEU A 25 3.08 -0.56 -16.65
C LEU A 25 3.00 0.07 -15.25
N ALA A 26 3.32 -0.71 -14.20
CA ALA A 26 3.36 -0.18 -12.85
C ALA A 26 4.42 0.92 -12.70
N GLU A 27 5.64 0.67 -13.19
CA GLU A 27 6.75 1.62 -13.13
C GLU A 27 6.48 2.89 -13.95
N ASP A 28 5.90 2.76 -15.15
CA ASP A 28 5.48 3.89 -16.00
C ASP A 28 4.43 4.78 -15.32
N LEU A 29 3.50 4.17 -14.57
CA LEU A 29 2.48 4.87 -13.79
C LEU A 29 3.03 5.41 -12.44
N GLY A 30 4.33 5.25 -12.18
CA GLY A 30 5.00 5.72 -10.97
C GLY A 30 4.72 4.89 -9.72
N PHE A 31 4.22 3.67 -9.89
CA PHE A 31 4.08 2.71 -8.82
C PHE A 31 5.39 1.98 -8.55
N LYS A 32 5.69 1.76 -7.27
CA LYS A 32 6.82 0.97 -6.79
C LYS A 32 6.34 -0.26 -6.05
N ILE A 33 7.10 -1.34 -6.11
CA ILE A 33 6.78 -2.58 -5.38
C ILE A 33 6.82 -2.33 -3.87
N LEU A 34 5.68 -2.53 -3.20
CA LEU A 34 5.57 -2.52 -1.75
C LEU A 34 5.70 -3.94 -1.18
N ILE A 35 4.96 -4.89 -1.76
CA ILE A 35 4.99 -6.31 -1.39
C ILE A 35 5.18 -7.14 -2.67
N ASN A 36 6.10 -8.11 -2.64
CA ASN A 36 6.41 -9.00 -3.76
C ASN A 36 6.39 -10.48 -3.37
N ASN A 37 5.51 -10.87 -2.45
CA ASN A 37 5.45 -12.27 -2.01
C ASN A 37 4.02 -12.67 -1.61
N TYR A 38 3.79 -13.98 -1.51
CA TYR A 38 2.52 -14.57 -1.07
C TYR A 38 2.15 -14.20 0.37
N ARG A 39 3.08 -13.63 1.15
CA ARG A 39 2.89 -13.31 2.56
C ARG A 39 2.19 -11.96 2.79
N SER A 40 1.66 -11.31 1.75
CA SER A 40 0.82 -10.09 1.89
C SER A 40 -0.22 -10.20 3.01
N PHE A 41 -0.82 -11.37 3.18
CA PHE A 41 -1.76 -11.66 4.25
C PHE A 41 -1.18 -11.34 5.64
N PHE A 42 0.10 -11.62 5.90
CA PHE A 42 0.74 -11.44 7.21
C PHE A 42 1.23 -10.02 7.52
N TYR A 43 1.08 -9.08 6.57
CA TYR A 43 1.57 -7.72 6.73
C TYR A 43 0.43 -6.73 6.93
N GLY A 44 0.56 -5.86 7.92
CA GLY A 44 -0.17 -4.61 7.96
C GLY A 44 0.47 -3.60 7.01
N ILE A 45 -0.34 -2.74 6.38
CA ILE A 45 0.13 -1.65 5.53
C ILE A 45 -0.38 -0.33 6.10
N TYR A 46 0.51 0.65 6.15
CA TYR A 46 0.27 1.99 6.66
C TYR A 46 0.85 3.01 5.68
N ARG A 47 0.26 4.21 5.62
CA ARG A 47 0.86 5.35 4.92
C ARG A 47 0.88 6.61 5.78
N ARG A 48 1.70 7.58 5.41
CA ARG A 48 1.68 8.93 5.96
C ARG A 48 2.06 9.93 4.88
N PHE A 49 1.45 11.10 4.86
CA PHE A 49 1.91 12.19 4.01
C PHE A 49 3.08 12.93 4.67
N ASN A 50 4.24 12.94 4.03
CA ASN A 50 5.39 13.72 4.47
C ASN A 50 5.32 15.13 3.85
N SER A 51 5.10 16.13 4.70
CA SER A 51 4.95 17.53 4.31
C SER A 51 6.21 18.17 3.76
N GLU A 52 7.39 17.65 4.08
CA GLU A 52 8.69 18.15 3.60
C GLU A 52 8.97 17.66 2.18
N THR A 53 8.80 16.36 1.95
CA THR A 53 9.07 15.74 0.64
C THR A 53 7.88 15.80 -0.31
N LYS A 54 6.70 16.21 0.18
CA LYS A 54 5.40 16.21 -0.52
C LYS A 54 5.03 14.84 -1.09
N LYS A 55 5.44 13.77 -0.40
CA LYS A 55 5.22 12.38 -0.81
C LYS A 55 4.61 11.57 0.30
N PHE A 56 3.89 10.52 -0.08
CA PHE A 56 3.42 9.49 0.81
C PHE A 56 4.52 8.48 1.12
N GLU A 57 4.73 8.25 2.41
CA GLU A 57 5.58 7.20 2.95
C GLU A 57 4.71 5.98 3.22
N PHE A 58 5.14 4.80 2.74
CA PHE A 58 4.45 3.54 3.01
C PHE A 58 5.28 2.65 3.93
N ARG A 59 4.63 2.04 4.91
CA ARG A 59 5.23 1.05 5.80
C ARG A 59 4.46 -0.25 5.70
N LYS A 60 5.20 -1.34 5.43
CA LYS A 60 4.71 -2.71 5.63
C LYS A 60 5.28 -3.25 6.93
N VAL A 61 4.44 -3.85 7.76
CA VAL A 61 4.85 -4.34 9.08
C VAL A 61 4.32 -5.75 9.28
N SER A 62 5.23 -6.70 9.57
CA SER A 62 4.87 -8.07 9.95
C SER A 62 4.69 -8.18 11.45
N LYS A 63 3.84 -9.12 11.89
CA LYS A 63 3.64 -9.41 13.32
C LYS A 63 3.33 -8.11 14.10
N ILE A 64 2.38 -7.34 13.57
CA ILE A 64 1.86 -6.14 14.23
C ILE A 64 1.19 -6.59 15.54
N ASN A 65 1.45 -5.84 16.61
CA ASN A 65 0.78 -5.92 17.89
C ASN A 65 0.32 -4.51 18.27
N GLU A 66 -0.45 -4.38 19.34
CA GLU A 66 -1.02 -3.10 19.76
C GLU A 66 0.05 -2.02 19.98
N GLU A 67 1.16 -2.36 20.62
CA GLU A 67 2.27 -1.44 20.86
C GLU A 67 2.87 -0.87 19.56
N LYS A 68 3.23 -1.72 18.59
CA LYS A 68 3.77 -1.26 17.30
C LYS A 68 2.77 -0.46 16.51
N GLU A 69 1.50 -0.82 16.60
CA GLU A 69 0.44 -0.08 15.95
C GLU A 69 0.32 1.33 16.53
N GLN A 70 0.33 1.46 17.86
CA GLN A 70 0.30 2.76 18.52
C GLN A 70 1.51 3.63 18.16
N VAL A 71 2.71 3.06 18.04
CA VAL A 71 3.89 3.81 17.57
C VAL A 71 3.66 4.40 16.18
N LEU A 72 3.14 3.62 15.24
CA LEU A 72 2.85 4.10 13.88
C LEU A 72 1.78 5.19 13.88
N LEU A 73 0.69 5.00 14.64
CA LEU A 73 -0.38 5.99 14.74
C LEU A 73 0.13 7.31 15.35
N ASN A 74 0.97 7.23 16.39
CA ASN A 74 1.58 8.40 17.03
C ASN A 74 2.57 9.13 16.11
N GLU A 75 3.24 8.40 15.21
CA GLU A 75 4.04 8.99 14.13
C GLU A 75 3.17 9.62 13.02
N GLY A 76 1.84 9.48 13.08
CA GLY A 76 0.91 10.04 12.10
C GLY A 76 0.68 9.15 10.89
N PHE A 77 1.00 7.85 10.98
CA PHE A 77 0.61 6.90 9.94
C PHE A 77 -0.88 6.56 10.05
N GLU A 78 -1.56 6.56 8.91
CA GLU A 78 -2.89 5.99 8.76
C GLU A 78 -2.80 4.53 8.32
N LYS A 79 -3.66 3.68 8.89
CA LYS A 79 -3.74 2.28 8.54
C LYS A 79 -4.50 2.10 7.23
N ILE A 80 -3.89 1.37 6.31
CA ILE A 80 -4.47 1.00 5.01
C ILE A 80 -5.04 -0.42 5.05
N LYS A 81 -4.32 -1.33 5.70
CA LYS A 81 -4.63 -2.77 5.65
C LYS A 81 -4.19 -3.42 6.95
N ASP A 82 -5.06 -4.20 7.56
CA ASP A 82 -4.70 -5.03 8.71
C ASP A 82 -3.82 -6.23 8.32
N ALA A 83 -2.99 -6.67 9.26
CA ALA A 83 -2.39 -7.99 9.18
C ALA A 83 -3.49 -9.06 9.32
N TYR A 84 -3.32 -10.20 8.67
CA TYR A 84 -4.28 -11.30 8.59
C TYR A 84 -5.62 -10.93 7.93
N SER A 85 -5.64 -9.83 7.18
CA SER A 85 -6.71 -9.45 6.27
C SER A 85 -6.15 -9.20 4.88
N ASN A 86 -6.91 -9.47 3.82
CA ASN A 86 -6.55 -9.04 2.46
C ASN A 86 -7.35 -7.80 2.03
N GLN A 87 -8.18 -7.26 2.91
CA GLN A 87 -9.05 -6.14 2.62
C GLN A 87 -8.25 -4.84 2.66
N ILE A 88 -8.35 -4.08 1.58
CA ILE A 88 -7.84 -2.72 1.48
C ILE A 88 -9.06 -1.82 1.17
N PRO A 89 -9.33 -0.78 1.96
CA PRO A 89 -10.42 0.14 1.69
C PRO A 89 -10.27 0.83 0.32
N LYS A 90 -11.40 1.10 -0.34
CA LYS A 90 -11.44 1.53 -1.74
C LYS A 90 -10.77 2.88 -1.98
N GLU A 91 -10.75 3.74 -0.97
CA GLU A 91 -10.10 5.05 -0.99
C GLU A 91 -8.57 4.98 -1.10
N PHE A 92 -7.97 3.85 -0.70
CA PHE A 92 -6.55 3.60 -0.87
C PHE A 92 -6.24 2.83 -2.15
N LEU A 93 -7.24 2.19 -2.76
CA LEU A 93 -7.05 1.42 -3.97
C LEU A 93 -7.00 2.31 -5.21
N TRP A 94 -6.09 1.99 -6.10
CA TRP A 94 -6.07 2.53 -7.45
C TRP A 94 -7.29 2.01 -8.19
N ASN A 95 -8.32 2.85 -8.30
CA ASN A 95 -9.47 2.56 -9.13
C ASN A 95 -9.16 3.02 -10.56
N THR A 96 -8.83 2.07 -11.43
CA THR A 96 -9.00 2.28 -12.87
C THR A 96 -10.48 2.47 -13.14
N HIS A 97 -10.95 3.71 -13.13
CA HIS A 97 -12.11 4.08 -13.94
C HIS A 97 -11.71 3.98 -15.42
N ILE A 98 -11.37 2.78 -15.89
CA ILE A 98 -11.61 2.42 -17.27
C ILE A 98 -13.10 2.09 -17.30
N ARG A 99 -13.92 3.14 -17.44
CA ARG A 99 -15.31 2.97 -17.86
C ARG A 99 -15.26 2.14 -19.15
N LYS A 100 -15.85 0.95 -19.11
CA LYS A 100 -16.36 0.33 -20.33
C LYS A 100 -17.53 1.16 -20.84
#